data_AF-A0A6B3D0B2-F1
#
_entry.id   AF-A0A6B3D0B2-F1
#
_cell.length_a   1.000
_cell.length_b   1.000
_cell.length_c   1.000
_cell.angle_alpha   90.00
_cell.angle_beta   90.00
_cell.angle_gamma   90.00
#
_symmetry.space_group_name_H-M   'P 1'
#
loop_
_entity.id
_entity.type
_entity.pdbx_description
1 polymer ?
#
loop_
_entity_poly.entity_id
_entity_poly.type
_entity_poly.pdbx_seq_one_letter_code
_entity_poly.pdbx_strand_id
1 'polypeptide(L)' 'ANVRLGEAIALGVRREARRAAREVVDRLAPLAERTVQGTTDDEQVLSASFLVRSEDEGRFREAVAERARACGDRLALSVT' A
#
# COMPACT_ATOMS: atom_id res chain seq x y z
N ALA A 1 -3.51 -32.08 12.12
CA ALA A 1 -3.05 -30.94 12.94
C ALA A 1 -2.48 -29.75 12.11
N ASN A 2 -2.69 -29.67 10.79
CA ASN A 2 -2.03 -28.64 9.95
C ASN A 2 -2.80 -27.34 9.75
N VAL A 3 -4.10 -27.31 10.05
CA VAL A 3 -4.96 -26.13 9.81
C VAL A 3 -4.53 -24.95 10.69
N ARG A 4 -4.20 -25.19 11.96
CA ARG A 4 -3.78 -24.13 12.91
C ARG A 4 -2.45 -23.46 12.53
N LEU A 5 -1.54 -24.19 11.89
CA LEU A 5 -0.26 -23.63 11.44
C LEU A 5 -0.44 -22.77 10.18
N GLY A 6 -1.25 -23.24 9.22
CA GLY A 6 -1.61 -22.45 8.03
C GLY A 6 -2.33 -21.15 8.40
N GLU A 7 -3.24 -21.20 9.37
CA GLU A 7 -4.00 -20.04 9.85
C GLU A 7 -3.10 -19.01 10.56
N ALA A 8 -2.14 -19.47 11.39
CA ALA A 8 -1.19 -18.60 12.06
C ALA A 8 -0.22 -17.92 11.08
N ILE A 9 0.24 -18.65 10.06
CA ILE A 9 1.10 -18.10 8.98
C ILE A 9 0.31 -17.06 8.18
N ALA A 10 -0.91 -17.38 7.76
CA ALA A 10 -1.77 -16.44 7.02
C ALA A 10 -2.03 -15.16 7.82
N LEU A 11 -2.28 -15.27 9.13
CA LEU A 11 -2.48 -14.11 10.00
C LEU A 11 -1.22 -13.25 10.11
N GLY A 12 -0.04 -13.87 10.20
CA GLY A 12 1.26 -13.18 10.23
C GLY A 12 1.52 -12.40 8.95
N VAL A 13 1.35 -13.04 7.79
CA VAL A 13 1.53 -12.43 6.47
C VAL A 13 0.57 -11.25 6.28
N ARG A 14 -0.71 -11.40 6.65
CA ARG A 14 -1.68 -10.29 6.54
C ARG A 14 -1.31 -9.09 7.41
N ARG A 15 -0.76 -9.32 8.61
CA ARG A 15 -0.31 -8.22 9.50
C ARG A 15 0.88 -7.49 8.91
N GLU A 16 1.85 -8.22 8.35
CA GLU A 16 3.01 -7.64 7.71
C GLU A 16 2.62 -6.82 6.47
N ALA A 17 1.78 -7.39 5.61
CA ALA A 17 1.28 -6.70 4.41
C ALA A 17 0.49 -5.43 4.76
N ARG A 18 -0.36 -5.46 5.80
CA ARG A 18 -1.06 -4.26 6.32
C ARG A 18 -0.11 -3.21 6.89
N ARG A 19 0.97 -3.62 7.56
CA ARG A 19 1.99 -2.70 8.06
C ARG A 19 2.70 -2.00 6.90
N ALA A 20 3.15 -2.77 5.92
CA ALA A 20 3.81 -2.23 4.73
C ALA A 20 2.86 -1.29 3.96
N ALA A 21 1.58 -1.63 3.84
CA ALA A 21 0.55 -0.78 3.25
C ALA A 21 0.39 0.57 3.98
N ARG A 22 0.36 0.56 5.31
CA ARG A 22 0.30 1.81 6.10
C ARG A 22 1.52 2.69 5.87
N GLU A 23 2.71 2.08 5.87
CA GLU A 23 3.95 2.82 5.60
C GLU A 23 4.03 3.38 4.17
N VAL A 24 3.29 2.82 3.21
CA VAL A 24 3.12 3.41 1.87
C VAL A 24 2.25 4.66 1.97
N VAL A 25 1.09 4.58 2.61
CA VAL A 25 0.16 5.71 2.76
C VAL A 25 0.81 6.84 3.55
N ASP A 26 1.48 6.56 4.67
CA ASP A 26 2.12 7.57 5.52
C ASP A 26 3.18 8.38 4.77
N ARG A 27 3.78 7.80 3.73
CA ARG A 27 4.80 8.46 2.89
C ARG A 27 4.21 9.21 1.71
N LEU A 28 3.10 8.74 1.15
CA LEU A 28 2.47 9.36 -0.02
C LEU A 28 1.44 10.43 0.35
N ALA A 29 0.72 10.27 1.46
CA ALA A 29 -0.30 11.22 1.90
C ALA A 29 0.23 12.67 2.07
N PRO A 30 1.44 12.92 2.58
CA PRO A 30 2.00 14.27 2.66
C PRO A 30 2.27 14.94 1.31
N LEU A 31 2.32 14.16 0.21
CA LEU A 31 2.51 14.67 -1.15
C LEU A 31 1.18 14.94 -1.86
N ALA A 32 0.06 14.60 -1.24
CA ALA A 32 -1.27 14.79 -1.79
C ALA A 32 -2.02 15.89 -1.03
N GLU A 33 -2.87 16.64 -1.72
CA GLU A 33 -3.77 17.59 -1.09
C GLU A 33 -4.85 16.88 -0.27
N ARG A 34 -5.30 15.71 -0.76
CA ARG A 34 -6.24 14.84 -0.08
C ARG A 34 -5.90 13.39 -0.33
N THR A 35 -6.18 12.55 0.67
CA THR A 35 -6.09 11.10 0.57
C THR A 35 -7.39 10.49 1.06
N VAL A 36 -7.94 9.56 0.29
CA VAL A 36 -9.13 8.79 0.64
C VAL A 36 -8.75 7.32 0.64
N GLN A 37 -9.04 6.62 1.73
CA GLN A 37 -8.90 5.16 1.76
C GLN A 37 -10.15 4.51 1.19
N GLY A 38 -9.95 3.58 0.26
CA GLY A 38 -10.97 2.70 -0.27
C GLY A 38 -11.15 1.46 0.61
N THR A 39 -12.22 0.73 0.35
CA THR A 39 -12.44 -0.59 0.95
C THR A 39 -11.46 -1.60 0.36
N THR A 40 -10.84 -2.40 1.21
CA THR A 40 -9.98 -3.53 0.83
C THR A 40 -10.75 -4.84 0.98
N ASP A 41 -10.59 -5.77 0.04
CA ASP A 41 -11.09 -7.14 0.14
C ASP A 41 -10.02 -8.09 0.73
N ASP A 42 -10.18 -9.41 0.53
CA ASP A 42 -9.21 -10.39 1.01
C ASP A 42 -7.94 -10.48 0.14
N GLU A 43 -7.97 -9.94 -1.08
CA GLU A 43 -6.86 -9.93 -2.03
C GLU A 43 -6.02 -8.65 -1.92
N GLN A 44 -6.64 -7.53 -1.55
CA GLN A 44 -6.00 -6.24 -1.40
C GLN A 44 -5.75 -5.92 0.07
N VAL A 45 -4.55 -5.41 0.37
CA VAL A 45 -4.22 -4.90 1.71
C VAL A 45 -4.20 -3.38 1.78
N LEU A 46 -4.37 -2.71 0.63
CA LEU A 46 -4.45 -1.27 0.50
C LEU A 46 -5.26 -0.89 -0.75
N SER A 47 -6.21 0.03 -0.55
CA SER A 47 -6.86 0.79 -1.63
C SER A 47 -6.87 2.24 -1.18
N ALA A 48 -6.24 3.14 -1.95
CA ALA A 48 -6.16 4.56 -1.61
C ALA A 48 -6.13 5.42 -2.87
N SER A 49 -6.86 6.52 -2.84
CA SER A 49 -6.88 7.55 -3.88
C SER A 49 -6.25 8.83 -3.36
N PHE A 50 -5.45 9.47 -4.19
CA PHE A 50 -4.71 10.69 -3.85
C PHE A 50 -5.11 11.80 -4.81
N LEU A 51 -5.56 12.92 -4.26
CA LEU A 51 -5.73 14.15 -5.02
C LEU A 51 -4.42 14.93 -4.93
N VAL A 52 -3.77 15.16 -6.06
CA VAL A 52 -2.46 15.81 -6.14
C VAL A 52 -2.59 17.03 -7.05
N ARG A 53 -1.82 18.08 -6.78
CA ARG A 53 -1.70 19.21 -7.71
C ARG A 53 -1.07 18.74 -9.01
N SER A 54 -1.54 19.25 -10.14
CA SER A 54 -0.97 18.91 -11.45
C SER A 54 0.52 19.24 -11.56
N GLU A 55 0.99 20.29 -10.88
CA GLU A 55 2.42 20.66 -10.83
C GLU A 55 3.30 19.64 -10.08
N ASP A 56 2.72 18.91 -9.13
CA ASP A 56 3.40 17.92 -8.29
C ASP A 56 3.22 16.48 -8.80
N GLU A 57 2.46 16.27 -9.88
CA GLU A 57 2.12 14.93 -10.39
C GLU A 57 3.38 14.09 -10.68
N GLY A 58 4.37 14.67 -11.34
CA GLY A 58 5.61 13.97 -11.67
C GLY A 58 6.36 13.49 -10.42
N ARG A 59 6.50 14.38 -9.44
CA ARG A 59 7.14 14.08 -8.15
C ARG A 59 6.37 13.02 -7.36
N PHE A 60 5.05 13.07 -7.41
CA PHE A 60 4.20 12.06 -6.78
C PHE A 60 4.38 10.69 -7.43
N ARG A 61 4.37 10.61 -8.76
CA ARG A 61 4.60 9.35 -9.50
C ARG A 61 5.98 8.76 -9.21
N GLU A 62 7.02 9.60 -9.11
CA GLU A 62 8.36 9.15 -8.72
C GLU A 62 8.38 8.56 -7.32
N ALA A 63 7.77 9.24 -6.34
CA ALA A 63 7.68 8.74 -4.96
C ALA A 63 6.92 7.40 -4.88
N VAL A 64 5.85 7.23 -5.67
CA VAL A 64 5.14 5.94 -5.77
C VAL A 64 6.05 4.86 -6.35
N ALA A 65 6.77 5.15 -7.44
CA ALA A 65 7.67 4.19 -8.08
C ALA A 65 8.85 3.79 -7.19
N GLU A 66 9.44 4.75 -6.46
CA GLU A 66 10.44 4.48 -5.43
C GLU A 66 9.89 3.58 -4.33
N ARG A 67 8.65 3.85 -3.87
CA ARG A 67 8.04 3.04 -2.82
C ARG A 67 7.71 1.62 -3.30
N ALA A 68 7.23 1.47 -4.54
CA ALA A 68 6.99 0.18 -5.16
C ALA A 68 8.30 -0.64 -5.20
N ARG A 69 9.41 -0.02 -5.61
CA ARG A 69 10.74 -0.65 -5.60
C ARG A 69 11.20 -1.00 -4.17
N ALA A 70 11.01 -0.11 -3.21
CA ALA A 70 11.42 -0.33 -1.82
C ALA A 70 10.61 -1.40 -1.09
N CYS A 71 9.35 -1.61 -1.47
CA CYS A 71 8.52 -2.70 -0.95
C CYS A 71 8.90 -4.07 -1.55
N GLY A 72 9.52 -4.10 -2.74
CA GLY A 72 9.90 -5.33 -3.44
C GLY A 72 8.70 -6.26 -3.68
N ASP A 73 8.92 -7.57 -3.59
CA ASP A 73 7.87 -8.60 -3.79
C ASP A 73 6.80 -8.64 -2.69
N ARG A 74 6.87 -7.75 -1.68
CA ARG A 74 5.93 -7.75 -0.55
C ARG A 74 4.61 -7.07 -0.86
N LEU A 75 4.60 -6.15 -1.83
CA LEU A 75 3.41 -5.40 -2.25
C LEU A 75 3.49 -5.02 -3.73
N ALA A 76 2.50 -5.41 -4.52
CA ALA A 76 2.27 -4.82 -5.83
C ALA A 76 1.52 -3.49 -5.66
N LEU A 77 2.11 -2.38 -6.12
CA LEU A 77 1.45 -1.08 -6.19
C LEU A 77 1.08 -0.79 -7.64
N SER A 78 -0.19 -0.48 -7.89
CA SER A 78 -0.70 -0.04 -9.19
C SER A 78 -1.27 1.36 -9.04
N VAL A 79 -0.91 2.26 -9.96
CA VAL A 79 -1.49 3.60 -10.08
C VAL A 79 -2.32 3.61 -11.35
N THR A 80 -3.61 3.90 -11.20
CA THR A 80 -4.56 4.09 -12.30
C THR A 80 -4.69 5.56 -12.68
#